data_AF-A0A2N9H3L1-F1
#
_entry.id   AF-A0A2N9H3L1-F1
#
_cell.length_a   1.000
_cell.length_b   1.000
_cell.length_c   1.000
_cell.angle_alpha   90.00
_cell.angle_beta   90.00
_cell.angle_gamma   90.00
#
_symmetry.space_group_name_H-M   'P 1'
#
loop_
_entity.id
_entity.type
_entity.pdbx_description
1 polymer ?
#
loop_
_entity_poly.entity_id
_entity_poly.type
_entity_poly.pdbx_seq_one_letter_code
_entity_poly.pdbx_strand_id
1 'polypeptide(L)'
;MLSLYEATHLRVHGEAILDEALVFSATHLKSMATHLSSPLAAQKMHQKEVSDIARWWKALNFSEKLPFIRDRVIECYFWILGVYFEPEYLLARRMLTKVIAMTSAIDDIYDVYGTLEEIELFTEAVDRWDISAIDQLPEYMKVCYRALLDVYYEMEEKLGEERSYRVRYAIEAMKNQVRGYFNEAKWFHKKHITTMDEYMHVVVVTSGYSMLATTSLVGMGDIVTKDSFEWMFSYPKIVRASRVLSKLEDDMVSHKVLCYFCTTQ
;
A
#
# COMPACT_ATOMS: atom_id res chain seq x y z
N MET A 1 4.30 24.20 -23.63
CA MET A 1 4.12 24.56 -22.20
C MET A 1 3.77 23.35 -21.36
N LEU A 2 2.66 22.64 -21.63
CA LEU A 2 2.29 21.43 -20.87
C LEU A 2 3.39 20.35 -20.91
N SER A 3 3.90 20.04 -22.10
CA SER A 3 4.99 19.06 -22.27
C SER A 3 6.31 19.47 -21.61
N LEU A 4 6.58 20.78 -21.45
CA LEU A 4 7.77 21.27 -20.73
C LEU A 4 7.59 21.11 -19.22
N TYR A 5 6.39 21.40 -18.70
CA TYR A 5 6.04 21.10 -17.30
C TYR A 5 6.14 19.60 -17.00
N GLU A 6 5.57 18.76 -17.84
CA GLU A 6 5.68 17.29 -17.69
C GLU A 6 7.14 16.83 -17.69
N ALA A 7 7.97 17.33 -18.62
CA ALA A 7 9.39 16.99 -18.70
C ALA A 7 10.19 17.41 -17.44
N THR A 8 9.82 18.50 -16.78
CA THR A 8 10.54 18.94 -15.57
C THR A 8 10.36 18.01 -14.37
N HIS A 9 9.33 17.18 -14.35
CA HIS A 9 9.14 16.15 -13.33
C HIS A 9 10.06 14.93 -13.53
N LEU A 10 10.79 14.85 -14.64
CA LEU A 10 11.77 13.80 -14.93
C LEU A 10 13.21 14.17 -14.55
N ARG A 11 13.41 15.31 -13.89
CA ARG A 11 14.74 15.82 -13.49
C ARG A 11 15.48 14.87 -12.56
N VAL A 12 16.81 14.83 -12.69
CA VAL A 12 17.71 14.15 -11.74
C VAL A 12 18.42 15.16 -10.82
N HIS A 13 18.95 14.68 -9.70
CA HIS A 13 19.64 15.53 -8.72
C HIS A 13 20.79 16.31 -9.38
N GLY A 14 20.72 17.65 -9.34
CA GLY A 14 21.73 18.55 -9.90
C GLY A 14 21.32 19.29 -11.17
N GLU A 15 20.13 19.00 -11.73
CA GLU A 15 19.64 19.66 -12.95
C GLU A 15 18.86 20.96 -12.65
N ALA A 16 19.58 22.01 -12.24
CA ALA A 16 19.00 23.32 -11.88
C ALA A 16 18.10 23.92 -12.99
N ILE A 17 18.37 23.61 -14.25
CA ILE A 17 17.60 24.11 -15.39
C ILE A 17 16.17 23.54 -15.44
N LEU A 18 15.97 22.29 -15.00
CA LEU A 18 14.64 21.68 -14.93
C LEU A 18 13.87 22.14 -13.67
N ASP A 19 14.57 22.57 -12.62
CA ASP A 19 13.96 23.23 -11.46
C ASP A 19 13.34 24.58 -11.83
N GLU A 20 14.09 25.42 -12.55
CA GLU A 20 13.60 26.71 -13.04
C GLU A 20 12.46 26.54 -14.05
N ALA A 21 12.60 25.57 -14.97
CA ALA A 21 11.57 25.26 -15.95
C ALA A 21 10.28 24.71 -15.32
N LEU A 22 10.35 23.99 -14.19
CA LEU A 22 9.15 23.57 -13.44
C LEU A 22 8.36 24.80 -12.95
N VAL A 23 9.04 25.74 -12.27
CA VAL A 23 8.42 26.96 -11.72
C VAL A 23 7.79 27.81 -12.83
N PHE A 24 8.53 28.00 -13.92
CA PHE A 24 8.07 28.75 -15.08
C PHE A 24 6.80 28.12 -15.69
N SER A 25 6.86 26.83 -15.99
CA SER A 25 5.78 26.14 -16.69
C SER A 25 4.52 25.93 -15.84
N ALA A 26 4.67 25.65 -14.53
CA ALA A 26 3.56 25.53 -13.58
C ALA A 26 2.74 26.83 -13.48
N THR A 27 3.41 27.97 -13.45
CA THR A 27 2.79 29.30 -13.34
C THR A 27 1.92 29.60 -14.56
N HIS A 28 2.41 29.29 -15.76
CA HIS A 28 1.71 29.57 -17.01
C HIS A 28 0.59 28.57 -17.30
N LEU A 29 0.73 27.30 -16.88
CA LEU A 29 -0.33 26.29 -17.08
C LEU A 29 -1.51 26.47 -16.13
N LYS A 30 -1.29 26.93 -14.89
CA LYS A 30 -2.36 27.34 -13.97
C LYS A 30 -3.27 28.44 -14.57
N SER A 31 -2.73 29.24 -15.50
CA SER A 31 -3.47 30.27 -16.23
C SER A 31 -4.32 29.72 -17.39
N MET A 32 -4.17 28.45 -17.79
CA MET A 32 -4.71 27.93 -19.06
C MET A 32 -5.62 26.69 -18.90
N ALA A 33 -5.97 26.28 -17.67
CA ALA A 33 -6.61 25.00 -17.41
C ALA A 33 -8.13 24.98 -17.67
N THR A 34 -8.55 24.77 -18.91
CA THR A 34 -9.88 24.22 -19.23
C THR A 34 -9.79 23.31 -20.46
N HIS A 35 -10.33 22.09 -20.32
CA HIS A 35 -10.51 21.02 -21.32
C HIS A 35 -9.42 19.94 -21.38
N LEU A 36 -9.69 18.83 -20.69
CA LEU A 36 -9.09 17.52 -20.95
C LEU A 36 -10.23 16.50 -21.11
N SER A 37 -10.22 15.76 -22.22
CA SER A 37 -11.16 14.67 -22.51
C SER A 37 -10.51 13.30 -22.25
N SER A 38 -11.29 12.41 -21.62
CA SER A 38 -10.88 11.07 -21.15
C SER A 38 -11.11 9.97 -22.23
N PRO A 39 -10.26 8.94 -22.32
CA PRO A 39 -10.52 7.72 -23.10
C PRO A 39 -11.56 6.82 -22.39
N LEU A 40 -12.84 7.03 -22.70
CA LEU A 40 -14.04 6.40 -22.11
C LEU A 40 -14.00 4.86 -22.00
N ALA A 41 -13.29 4.15 -22.89
CA ALA A 41 -13.23 2.69 -22.89
C ALA A 41 -12.46 2.11 -21.69
N ALA A 42 -11.30 2.67 -21.37
CA ALA A 42 -10.50 2.26 -20.20
C ALA A 42 -11.28 2.55 -18.91
N GLN A 43 -11.92 3.73 -18.84
CA GLN A 43 -12.75 4.11 -17.69
C GLN A 43 -13.89 3.11 -17.42
N LYS A 44 -14.60 2.65 -18.46
CA LYS A 44 -15.67 1.63 -18.29
C LYS A 44 -15.15 0.29 -17.78
N MET A 45 -13.95 -0.11 -18.21
CA MET A 45 -13.30 -1.32 -17.71
C MET A 45 -12.93 -1.17 -16.23
N HIS A 46 -12.32 -0.05 -15.85
CA HIS A 46 -12.01 0.23 -14.44
C HIS A 46 -13.27 0.34 -13.56
N GLN A 47 -14.38 0.90 -14.05
CA GLN A 47 -15.65 0.90 -13.31
C GLN A 47 -16.16 -0.52 -13.00
N LYS A 48 -15.98 -1.45 -13.93
CA LYS A 48 -16.31 -2.87 -13.71
C LYS A 48 -15.37 -3.48 -12.66
N GLU A 49 -14.07 -3.21 -12.75
CA GLU A 49 -13.07 -3.67 -11.77
C GLU A 49 -13.40 -3.18 -10.35
N VAL A 50 -13.70 -1.88 -10.19
CA VAL A 50 -14.14 -1.28 -8.93
C VAL A 50 -15.39 -1.95 -8.38
N SER A 51 -16.38 -2.23 -9.24
CA SER A 51 -17.63 -2.87 -8.81
C SER A 51 -17.39 -4.28 -8.25
N ASP A 52 -16.48 -5.03 -8.85
CA ASP A 52 -16.09 -6.35 -8.37
C ASP A 52 -15.31 -6.28 -7.05
N ILE A 53 -14.41 -5.30 -6.91
CA ILE A 53 -13.68 -5.05 -5.66
C ILE A 53 -14.62 -4.63 -4.53
N ALA A 54 -15.55 -3.72 -4.79
CA ALA A 54 -16.54 -3.30 -3.81
C ALA A 54 -17.43 -4.47 -3.35
N ARG A 55 -17.80 -5.37 -4.28
CA ARG A 55 -18.57 -6.59 -3.94
C ARG A 55 -17.76 -7.53 -3.06
N TRP A 56 -16.48 -7.74 -3.37
CA TRP A 56 -15.57 -8.53 -2.54
C TRP A 56 -15.44 -7.94 -1.13
N TRP A 57 -15.17 -6.65 -1.02
CA TRP A 57 -15.03 -5.96 0.27
C TRP A 57 -16.30 -6.04 1.11
N LYS A 58 -17.47 -5.81 0.49
CA LYS A 58 -18.77 -5.97 1.14
C LYS A 58 -19.00 -7.41 1.63
N ALA A 59 -18.55 -8.42 0.88
CA ALA A 59 -18.71 -9.82 1.26
C ALA A 59 -17.87 -10.22 2.49
N LEU A 60 -16.75 -9.53 2.75
CA LEU A 60 -15.98 -9.70 3.99
C LEU A 60 -16.77 -9.24 5.23
N ASN A 61 -17.71 -8.31 5.03
CA ASN A 61 -18.58 -7.72 6.06
C ASN A 61 -17.79 -7.03 7.19
N PHE A 62 -16.69 -6.34 6.85
CA PHE A 62 -15.88 -5.61 7.83
C PHE A 62 -16.62 -4.43 8.43
N SER A 63 -17.54 -3.78 7.71
CA SER A 63 -18.35 -2.68 8.25
C SER A 63 -19.16 -3.08 9.50
N GLU A 64 -19.60 -4.34 9.58
CA GLU A 64 -20.33 -4.85 10.75
C GLU A 64 -19.40 -5.55 11.74
N LYS A 65 -18.46 -6.37 11.25
CA LYS A 65 -17.58 -7.20 12.10
C LYS A 65 -16.39 -6.44 12.70
N LEU A 66 -15.94 -5.39 12.03
CA LEU A 66 -14.75 -4.60 12.33
C LEU A 66 -15.04 -3.09 12.10
N PRO A 67 -16.01 -2.50 12.82
CA PRO A 67 -16.52 -1.16 12.53
C PRO A 67 -15.51 -0.02 12.74
N PHE A 68 -14.36 -0.32 13.36
CA PHE A 68 -13.25 0.61 13.56
C PHE A 68 -12.34 0.74 12.33
N ILE A 69 -12.45 -0.17 11.35
CA ILE A 69 -11.67 -0.11 10.12
C ILE A 69 -12.22 0.98 9.20
N ARG A 70 -11.32 1.82 8.67
CA ARG A 70 -11.64 2.85 7.69
C ARG A 70 -12.11 2.20 6.39
N ASP A 71 -13.32 2.54 5.94
CA ASP A 71 -13.83 2.07 4.65
C ASP A 71 -13.25 2.89 3.49
N ARG A 72 -12.12 2.42 2.94
CA ARG A 72 -11.34 3.13 1.90
C ARG A 72 -11.00 2.25 0.69
N VAL A 73 -11.81 1.23 0.42
CA VAL A 73 -11.50 0.25 -0.64
C VAL A 73 -11.48 0.89 -2.04
N ILE A 74 -12.26 1.95 -2.26
CA ILE A 74 -12.32 2.67 -3.54
C ILE A 74 -11.07 3.52 -3.73
N GLU A 75 -10.63 4.21 -2.68
CA GLU A 75 -9.37 4.96 -2.65
C GLU A 75 -8.19 4.01 -2.85
N CYS A 76 -8.18 2.86 -2.19
CA CYS A 76 -7.20 1.80 -2.39
C CYS A 76 -7.10 1.38 -3.87
N TYR A 77 -8.24 1.13 -4.52
CA TYR A 77 -8.27 0.83 -5.95
C TYR A 77 -7.71 1.99 -6.79
N PHE A 78 -8.08 3.22 -6.46
CA PHE A 78 -7.60 4.40 -7.17
C PHE A 78 -6.08 4.56 -7.08
N TRP A 79 -5.48 4.28 -5.91
CA TRP A 79 -4.02 4.21 -5.76
C TRP A 79 -3.39 3.15 -6.67
N ILE A 80 -3.98 1.95 -6.73
CA ILE A 80 -3.46 0.86 -7.56
C ILE A 80 -3.58 1.17 -9.06
N LEU A 81 -4.61 1.92 -9.47
CA LEU A 81 -4.74 2.39 -10.84
C LEU A 81 -3.56 3.28 -11.26
N GLY A 82 -2.97 4.03 -10.33
CA GLY A 82 -1.75 4.82 -10.57
C GLY A 82 -0.48 3.98 -10.77
N VAL A 83 -0.46 2.72 -10.30
CA VAL A 83 0.69 1.81 -10.48
C VAL A 83 0.72 1.25 -11.90
N TYR A 84 -0.43 0.85 -12.42
CA TYR A 84 -0.61 0.44 -13.82
C TYR A 84 -2.07 0.57 -14.26
N PHE A 85 -2.32 1.42 -15.25
CA PHE A 85 -3.66 1.69 -15.78
C PHE A 85 -3.97 0.85 -17.03
N GLU A 86 -2.98 0.15 -17.58
CA GLU A 86 -3.08 -0.56 -18.84
C GLU A 86 -4.00 -1.79 -18.73
N PRO A 87 -4.84 -2.09 -19.75
CA PRO A 87 -5.80 -3.19 -19.69
C PRO A 87 -5.21 -4.56 -19.35
N GLU A 88 -3.99 -4.88 -19.82
CA GLU A 88 -3.35 -6.18 -19.57
C GLU A 88 -3.10 -6.48 -18.08
N TYR A 89 -3.03 -5.47 -17.23
CA TYR A 89 -2.73 -5.62 -15.80
C TYR A 89 -3.96 -5.77 -14.91
N LEU A 90 -5.12 -6.15 -15.46
CA LEU A 90 -6.36 -6.37 -14.69
C LEU A 90 -6.16 -7.32 -13.50
N LEU A 91 -5.48 -8.46 -13.73
CA LEU A 91 -5.24 -9.44 -12.67
C LEU A 91 -4.35 -8.86 -11.58
N ALA A 92 -3.27 -8.17 -11.97
CA ALA A 92 -2.38 -7.49 -11.05
C ALA A 92 -3.13 -6.44 -10.22
N ARG A 93 -4.00 -5.63 -10.85
CA ARG A 93 -4.76 -4.58 -10.15
C ARG A 93 -5.69 -5.18 -9.12
N ARG A 94 -6.39 -6.25 -9.48
CA ARG A 94 -7.27 -6.97 -8.56
C ARG A 94 -6.50 -7.50 -7.35
N MET A 95 -5.37 -8.18 -7.58
CA MET A 95 -4.55 -8.73 -6.49
C MET A 95 -4.00 -7.63 -5.58
N LEU A 96 -3.34 -6.63 -6.16
CA LEU A 96 -2.72 -5.55 -5.41
C LEU A 96 -3.74 -4.70 -4.65
N THR A 97 -4.92 -4.46 -5.23
CA THR A 97 -6.02 -3.73 -4.56
C THR A 97 -6.51 -4.47 -3.32
N LYS A 98 -6.66 -5.80 -3.40
CA LYS A 98 -7.05 -6.61 -2.24
C LYS A 98 -5.97 -6.57 -1.16
N VAL A 99 -4.69 -6.65 -1.54
CA VAL A 99 -3.56 -6.59 -0.60
C VAL A 99 -3.47 -5.22 0.09
N ILE A 100 -3.56 -4.10 -0.63
CA ILE A 100 -3.52 -2.77 0.00
C ILE A 100 -4.73 -2.53 0.92
N ALA A 101 -5.93 -2.99 0.53
CA ALA A 101 -7.12 -2.87 1.36
C ALA A 101 -6.99 -3.69 2.66
N MET A 102 -6.46 -4.92 2.57
CA MET A 102 -6.15 -5.73 3.75
C MET A 102 -5.05 -5.09 4.61
N THR A 103 -4.05 -4.47 3.99
CA THR A 103 -2.99 -3.75 4.72
C THR A 103 -3.57 -2.59 5.51
N SER A 104 -4.45 -1.79 4.90
CA SER A 104 -5.14 -0.69 5.59
C SER A 104 -6.03 -1.17 6.74
N ALA A 105 -6.66 -2.33 6.61
CA ALA A 105 -7.42 -2.95 7.69
C ALA A 105 -6.51 -3.38 8.86
N ILE A 106 -5.34 -3.95 8.56
CA ILE A 106 -4.36 -4.37 9.56
C ILE A 106 -3.74 -3.14 10.25
N ASP A 107 -3.44 -2.09 9.51
CA ASP A 107 -2.98 -0.79 10.02
C ASP A 107 -3.92 -0.26 11.13
N ASP A 108 -5.23 -0.25 10.87
CA ASP A 108 -6.24 0.16 11.86
C ASP A 108 -6.29 -0.73 13.10
N ILE A 109 -6.03 -2.03 12.94
CA ILE A 109 -5.92 -2.96 14.07
C ILE A 109 -4.72 -2.59 14.95
N TYR A 110 -3.56 -2.26 14.35
CA TYR A 110 -2.33 -2.00 15.10
C TYR A 110 -2.29 -0.60 15.73
N ASP A 111 -2.82 0.41 15.03
CA ASP A 111 -2.69 1.82 15.43
C ASP A 111 -3.85 2.32 16.29
N VAL A 112 -5.04 1.74 16.14
CA VAL A 112 -6.27 2.29 16.76
C VAL A 112 -6.89 1.35 17.78
N TYR A 113 -7.01 0.06 17.46
CA TYR A 113 -7.94 -0.81 18.19
C TYR A 113 -7.28 -1.88 19.07
N GLY A 114 -6.31 -2.63 18.53
CA GLY A 114 -5.74 -3.80 19.19
C GLY A 114 -4.89 -3.45 20.40
N THR A 115 -4.95 -4.26 21.46
CA THR A 115 -3.99 -4.15 22.57
C THR A 115 -2.64 -4.73 22.18
N LEU A 116 -1.59 -4.37 22.92
CA LEU A 116 -0.23 -4.83 22.63
C LEU A 116 -0.12 -6.36 22.64
N GLU A 117 -0.83 -7.02 23.56
CA GLU A 117 -0.89 -8.48 23.68
C GLU A 117 -1.65 -9.12 22.51
N GLU A 118 -2.76 -8.51 22.07
CA GLU A 118 -3.54 -9.03 20.95
C GLU A 118 -2.78 -8.92 19.62
N ILE A 119 -2.13 -7.78 19.38
CA ILE A 119 -1.36 -7.56 18.14
C ILE A 119 -0.07 -8.37 18.11
N GLU A 120 0.49 -8.74 19.27
CA GLU A 120 1.59 -9.71 19.36
C GLU A 120 1.13 -11.08 18.83
N LEU A 121 -0.01 -11.59 19.31
CA LEU A 121 -0.61 -12.83 18.80
C LEU A 121 -0.91 -12.76 17.30
N PHE A 122 -1.41 -11.61 16.82
CA PHE A 122 -1.64 -11.41 15.38
C PHE A 122 -0.34 -11.43 14.58
N THR A 123 0.72 -10.78 15.08
CA THR A 123 2.05 -10.78 14.46
C THR A 123 2.58 -12.20 14.35
N GLU A 124 2.49 -12.99 15.41
CA GLU A 124 2.93 -14.39 15.44
C GLU A 124 2.14 -15.27 14.46
N ALA A 125 0.82 -15.09 14.39
CA ALA A 125 -0.02 -15.80 13.43
C ALA A 125 0.37 -15.48 11.98
N VAL A 126 0.57 -14.20 11.66
CA VAL A 126 1.06 -13.75 10.35
C VAL A 126 2.44 -14.32 10.06
N ASP A 127 3.37 -14.30 11.01
CA ASP A 127 4.71 -14.85 10.82
C ASP A 127 4.69 -16.34 10.49
N ARG A 128 3.82 -17.09 11.16
CA ARG A 128 3.59 -18.51 10.90
C ARG A 128 2.89 -18.75 9.55
N TRP A 129 1.99 -17.85 9.14
CA TRP A 129 1.23 -17.91 7.89
C TRP A 129 0.48 -19.24 7.69
N ASP A 130 -0.12 -19.73 8.77
CA ASP A 130 -0.81 -21.02 8.84
C ASP A 130 -2.20 -20.79 9.42
N ILE A 131 -3.22 -21.37 8.77
CA ILE A 131 -4.59 -21.16 9.22
C ILE A 131 -4.87 -21.73 10.60
N SER A 132 -4.13 -22.75 11.04
CA SER A 132 -4.26 -23.31 12.39
C SER A 132 -3.84 -22.33 13.50
N ALA A 133 -3.18 -21.22 13.17
CA ALA A 133 -2.91 -20.14 14.13
C ALA A 133 -4.17 -19.32 14.48
N ILE A 134 -5.25 -19.43 13.68
CA ILE A 134 -6.46 -18.61 13.85
C ILE A 134 -7.13 -18.80 15.21
N ASP A 135 -7.05 -19.99 15.80
CA ASP A 135 -7.72 -20.33 17.05
C ASP A 135 -7.12 -19.58 18.26
N GLN A 136 -5.90 -19.06 18.12
CA GLN A 136 -5.19 -18.31 19.16
C GLN A 136 -5.56 -16.82 19.16
N LEU A 137 -6.22 -16.34 18.10
CA LEU A 137 -6.54 -14.92 17.93
C LEU A 137 -7.85 -14.53 18.62
N PRO A 138 -8.01 -13.26 19.03
CA PRO A 138 -9.31 -12.70 19.39
C PRO A 138 -10.32 -12.83 18.25
N GLU A 139 -11.61 -12.97 18.59
CA GLU A 139 -12.65 -13.34 17.64
C GLU A 139 -12.79 -12.36 16.46
N TYR A 140 -12.58 -11.07 16.71
CA TYR A 140 -12.60 -10.04 15.66
C TYR A 140 -11.38 -10.16 14.73
N MET A 141 -10.18 -10.43 15.27
CA MET A 141 -8.96 -10.58 14.49
C MET A 141 -8.99 -11.82 13.58
N LYS A 142 -9.69 -12.88 13.98
CA LYS A 142 -9.89 -14.08 13.14
C LYS A 142 -10.49 -13.75 11.79
N VAL A 143 -11.43 -12.79 11.76
CA VAL A 143 -12.11 -12.35 10.55
C VAL A 143 -11.10 -11.71 9.58
N CYS A 144 -10.24 -10.83 10.10
CA CYS A 144 -9.20 -10.17 9.30
C CYS A 144 -8.12 -11.16 8.84
N TYR A 145 -7.63 -12.03 9.74
CA TYR A 145 -6.59 -13.01 9.44
C TYR A 145 -7.05 -14.04 8.40
N ARG A 146 -8.28 -14.55 8.50
CA ARG A 146 -8.87 -15.44 7.50
C ARG A 146 -8.91 -14.75 6.13
N ALA A 147 -9.45 -13.53 6.08
CA ALA A 147 -9.56 -12.77 4.84
C ALA A 147 -8.19 -12.50 4.21
N LEU A 148 -7.16 -12.22 5.02
CA LEU A 148 -5.79 -12.05 4.56
C LEU A 148 -5.28 -13.34 3.87
N LEU A 149 -5.41 -14.50 4.53
CA LEU A 149 -4.97 -15.77 3.95
C LEU A 149 -5.75 -16.11 2.67
N ASP A 150 -7.06 -15.88 2.65
CA ASP A 150 -7.91 -16.14 1.49
C ASP A 150 -7.49 -15.30 0.28
N VAL A 151 -7.09 -14.03 0.48
CA VAL A 151 -6.57 -13.17 -0.60
C VAL A 151 -5.32 -13.77 -1.24
N TYR A 152 -4.37 -14.23 -0.42
CA TYR A 152 -3.11 -14.80 -0.92
C TYR A 152 -3.32 -16.19 -1.54
N TYR A 153 -4.21 -17.00 -0.99
CA TYR A 153 -4.61 -18.27 -1.59
C TYR A 153 -5.25 -18.07 -2.97
N GLU A 154 -6.16 -17.09 -3.10
CA GLU A 154 -6.74 -16.72 -4.40
C GLU A 154 -5.64 -16.27 -5.38
N MET A 155 -4.63 -15.53 -4.91
CA MET A 155 -3.50 -15.14 -5.76
C MET A 155 -2.75 -16.37 -6.32
N GLU A 156 -2.43 -17.35 -5.47
CA GLU A 156 -1.78 -18.59 -5.89
C GLU A 156 -2.62 -19.36 -6.90
N GLU A 157 -3.92 -19.52 -6.64
CA GLU A 157 -4.86 -20.18 -7.54
C GLU A 157 -4.89 -19.52 -8.92
N LYS A 158 -4.94 -18.18 -8.98
CA LYS A 158 -5.03 -17.44 -10.25
C LYS A 158 -3.72 -17.41 -11.04
N LEU A 159 -2.58 -17.58 -10.39
CA LEU A 159 -1.26 -17.59 -11.05
C LEU A 159 -0.90 -18.96 -11.61
N GLY A 160 -1.48 -20.04 -11.06
CA GLY A 160 -1.12 -21.41 -11.39
C GLY A 160 0.22 -21.83 -10.81
N GLU A 161 0.51 -23.13 -10.88
CA GLU A 161 1.66 -23.75 -10.21
C GLU A 161 3.00 -23.10 -10.61
N GLU A 162 3.19 -22.81 -11.89
CA GLU A 162 4.46 -22.26 -12.42
C GLU A 162 4.83 -20.90 -11.84
N ARG A 163 3.83 -20.06 -11.51
CA ARG A 163 4.03 -18.69 -11.03
C ARG A 163 3.67 -18.50 -9.55
N SER A 164 3.15 -19.54 -8.89
CA SER A 164 2.79 -19.54 -7.47
C SER A 164 3.93 -19.10 -6.55
N TYR A 165 5.18 -19.41 -6.92
CA TYR A 165 6.37 -19.01 -6.15
C TYR A 165 6.46 -17.48 -5.93
N ARG A 166 5.87 -16.66 -6.81
CA ARG A 166 5.84 -15.20 -6.70
C ARG A 166 5.06 -14.75 -5.47
N VAL A 167 4.01 -15.49 -5.11
CA VAL A 167 3.17 -15.17 -3.94
C VAL A 167 3.96 -15.33 -2.65
N ARG A 168 4.91 -16.28 -2.58
CA ARG A 168 5.81 -16.42 -1.42
C ARG A 168 6.60 -15.15 -1.12
N TYR A 169 7.06 -14.44 -2.16
CA TYR A 169 7.74 -13.15 -1.97
C TYR A 169 6.79 -12.08 -1.43
N ALA A 170 5.54 -12.03 -1.91
CA ALA A 170 4.54 -11.11 -1.39
C ALA A 170 4.16 -11.44 0.07
N ILE A 171 4.04 -12.72 0.42
CA ILE A 171 3.82 -13.20 1.80
C ILE A 171 4.94 -12.69 2.72
N GLU A 172 6.20 -12.92 2.34
CA GLU A 172 7.34 -12.44 3.16
C GLU A 172 7.38 -10.91 3.26
N ALA A 173 6.98 -10.19 2.20
CA ALA A 173 6.87 -8.74 2.27
C ALA A 173 5.74 -8.27 3.21
N MET A 174 4.60 -8.98 3.24
CA MET A 174 3.51 -8.72 4.19
C MET A 174 3.93 -9.02 5.64
N LYS A 175 4.63 -10.13 5.89
CA LYS A 175 5.19 -10.43 7.22
C LYS A 175 6.10 -9.30 7.70
N ASN A 176 6.99 -8.82 6.84
CA ASN A 176 7.87 -7.71 7.17
C ASN A 176 7.11 -6.41 7.47
N GLN A 177 6.00 -6.15 6.75
CA GLN A 177 5.11 -5.03 7.03
C GLN A 177 4.46 -5.14 8.42
N VAL A 178 3.86 -6.29 8.73
CA VAL A 178 3.18 -6.52 10.02
C VAL A 178 4.15 -6.49 11.20
N ARG A 179 5.36 -7.06 11.06
CA ARG A 179 6.45 -6.92 12.04
C ARG A 179 6.83 -5.46 12.26
N GLY A 180 6.82 -4.66 11.19
CA GLY A 180 7.05 -3.22 11.25
C GLY A 180 5.99 -2.54 12.11
N TYR A 181 4.70 -2.77 11.83
CA TYR A 181 3.59 -2.24 12.64
C TYR A 181 3.71 -2.62 14.11
N PHE A 182 4.06 -3.87 14.41
CA PHE A 182 4.27 -4.30 15.79
C PHE A 182 5.40 -3.53 16.50
N ASN A 183 6.49 -3.23 15.78
CA ASN A 183 7.59 -2.44 16.34
C ASN A 183 7.18 -1.00 16.64
N GLU A 184 6.38 -0.38 15.77
CA GLU A 184 5.81 0.95 16.01
C GLU A 184 4.85 0.96 17.21
N ALA A 185 3.95 -0.01 17.29
CA ALA A 185 3.03 -0.14 18.42
C ALA A 185 3.78 -0.32 19.77
N LYS A 186 4.89 -1.08 19.78
CA LYS A 186 5.77 -1.20 20.95
C LYS A 186 6.38 0.15 21.36
N TRP A 187 6.77 0.98 20.40
CA TRP A 187 7.31 2.32 20.69
C TRP A 187 6.24 3.25 21.26
N PHE A 188 5.05 3.26 20.64
CA PHE A 188 3.91 4.04 21.10
C PHE A 188 3.55 3.67 22.56
N HIS A 189 3.40 2.38 22.85
CA HIS A 189 3.04 1.91 24.19
C HIS A 189 4.12 2.23 25.24
N LYS A 190 5.40 2.12 24.88
CA LYS A 190 6.53 2.45 25.77
C LYS A 190 6.74 3.96 25.95
N LYS A 191 5.97 4.81 25.27
CA LYS A 191 6.17 6.28 25.20
C LYS A 191 7.62 6.61 24.83
N HIS A 192 8.21 5.82 23.95
CA HIS A 192 9.59 5.98 23.55
C HIS A 192 9.70 7.20 22.63
N ILE A 193 10.52 8.17 23.01
CA ILE A 193 10.82 9.34 22.19
C ILE A 193 11.94 8.94 21.24
N THR A 194 11.59 8.68 19.98
CA THR A 194 12.54 8.31 18.92
C THR A 194 13.30 9.52 18.41
N THR A 195 14.60 9.36 18.13
CA THR A 195 15.32 10.31 17.29
C THR A 195 14.91 10.17 15.83
N MET A 196 15.15 11.19 15.00
CA MET A 196 14.87 11.09 13.56
C MET A 196 15.63 9.94 12.88
N ASP A 197 16.85 9.65 13.33
CA ASP A 197 17.65 8.55 12.76
C ASP A 197 17.06 7.17 13.14
N GLU A 198 16.65 6.99 14.39
CA GLU A 198 15.96 5.77 14.83
C GLU A 198 14.61 5.61 14.14
N TYR A 199 13.83 6.69 14.05
CA TYR A 199 12.56 6.75 13.33
C TYR A 199 12.74 6.31 11.88
N MET A 200 13.65 6.93 11.14
CA MET A 200 13.87 6.61 9.73
C MET A 200 14.38 5.18 9.51
N HIS A 201 15.05 4.55 10.48
CA HIS A 201 15.47 3.16 10.33
C HIS A 201 14.30 2.16 10.41
N VAL A 202 13.28 2.45 11.23
CA VAL A 202 12.14 1.54 11.47
C VAL A 202 10.96 1.88 10.57
N VAL A 203 10.63 3.16 10.49
CA VAL A 203 9.37 3.64 9.91
C VAL A 203 9.37 3.66 8.37
N VAL A 204 10.58 3.54 7.78
CA VAL A 204 10.73 3.30 6.34
C VAL A 204 10.27 1.89 5.96
N VAL A 205 10.16 0.93 6.91
CA VAL A 205 9.54 -0.39 6.65
C VAL A 205 8.03 -0.30 6.64
N THR A 206 7.44 0.42 7.60
CA THR A 206 5.98 0.52 7.82
C THR A 206 5.27 1.40 6.81
N SER A 207 6.00 2.12 5.95
CA SER A 207 5.41 2.91 4.85
C SER A 207 4.57 2.09 3.86
N GLY A 208 4.55 0.75 3.93
CA GLY A 208 3.81 -0.11 3.00
C GLY A 208 4.46 -0.24 1.63
N TYR A 209 5.38 0.65 1.25
CA TYR A 209 5.91 0.74 -0.10
C TYR A 209 6.64 -0.53 -0.53
N SER A 210 7.49 -1.12 0.34
CA SER A 210 8.21 -2.36 0.00
C SER A 210 7.25 -3.52 -0.27
N MET A 211 6.20 -3.62 0.54
CA MET A 211 5.17 -4.65 0.40
C MET A 211 4.35 -4.44 -0.88
N LEU A 212 3.92 -3.20 -1.15
CA LEU A 212 3.16 -2.87 -2.36
C LEU A 212 3.98 -3.06 -3.63
N ALA A 213 5.24 -2.62 -3.64
CA ALA A 213 6.15 -2.78 -4.78
C ALA A 213 6.51 -4.26 -5.04
N THR A 214 6.62 -5.08 -3.99
CA THR A 214 6.82 -6.53 -4.16
C THR A 214 5.56 -7.17 -4.72
N THR A 215 4.40 -6.84 -4.15
CA THR A 215 3.11 -7.38 -4.58
C THR A 215 2.74 -6.95 -5.99
N SER A 216 3.12 -5.74 -6.42
CA SER A 216 2.84 -5.23 -7.77
C SER A 216 3.46 -6.11 -8.85
N LEU A 217 4.66 -6.68 -8.60
CA LEU A 217 5.34 -7.57 -9.53
C LEU A 217 4.65 -8.94 -9.69
N VAL A 218 3.90 -9.39 -8.70
CA VAL A 218 3.29 -10.73 -8.69
C VAL A 218 2.41 -10.97 -9.92
N GLY A 219 1.54 -10.01 -10.22
CA GLY A 219 0.60 -10.08 -11.35
C GLY A 219 1.16 -9.63 -12.70
N MET A 220 2.40 -9.16 -12.78
CA MET A 220 3.00 -8.58 -13.99
C MET A 220 3.53 -9.65 -14.95
N GLY A 221 2.62 -10.43 -15.55
CA GLY A 221 2.87 -11.26 -16.74
C GLY A 221 4.19 -12.05 -16.77
N ASP A 222 4.76 -12.18 -17.96
CA ASP A 222 6.03 -12.88 -18.21
C ASP A 222 7.28 -12.01 -18.06
N ILE A 223 7.11 -10.69 -17.98
CA ILE A 223 8.23 -9.76 -17.81
C ILE A 223 8.92 -9.92 -16.44
N VAL A 224 8.18 -10.42 -15.44
CA VAL A 224 8.69 -10.64 -14.08
C VAL A 224 9.30 -12.02 -13.92
N THR A 225 10.53 -12.04 -13.43
CA THR A 225 11.28 -13.26 -13.11
C THR A 225 11.59 -13.32 -11.61
N LYS A 226 12.19 -14.44 -11.17
CA LYS A 226 12.70 -14.56 -9.80
C LYS A 226 13.71 -13.46 -9.46
N ASP A 227 14.58 -13.11 -10.41
CA ASP A 227 15.58 -12.06 -10.25
C ASP A 227 14.93 -10.69 -9.98
N SER A 228 13.73 -10.42 -10.51
CA SER A 228 12.99 -9.19 -10.20
C SER A 228 12.64 -9.09 -8.72
N PHE A 229 12.27 -10.21 -8.08
CA PHE A 229 12.01 -10.26 -6.64
C PHE A 229 13.30 -10.20 -5.82
N GLU A 230 14.34 -10.94 -6.21
CA GLU A 230 15.64 -10.88 -5.53
C GLU A 230 16.23 -9.46 -5.58
N TRP A 231 16.07 -8.77 -6.72
CA TRP A 231 16.40 -7.37 -6.85
C TRP A 231 15.56 -6.51 -5.91
N MET A 232 14.25 -6.70 -5.82
CA MET A 232 13.38 -5.95 -4.89
C MET A 232 13.82 -6.11 -3.43
N PHE A 233 14.13 -7.33 -3.00
CA PHE A 233 14.58 -7.66 -1.64
C PHE A 233 16.03 -7.23 -1.35
N SER A 234 16.84 -6.91 -2.37
CA SER A 234 18.15 -6.28 -2.17
C SER A 234 18.07 -4.81 -1.74
N TYR A 235 16.86 -4.23 -1.69
CA TYR A 235 16.59 -2.82 -1.40
C TYR A 235 17.43 -1.86 -2.26
N PRO A 236 17.23 -1.88 -3.59
CA PRO A 236 17.95 -1.03 -4.51
C PRO A 236 17.68 0.43 -4.18
N LYS A 237 18.56 1.32 -4.65
CA LYS A 237 18.51 2.76 -4.30
C LYS A 237 17.12 3.37 -4.55
N ILE A 238 16.45 2.99 -5.64
CA ILE A 238 15.10 3.45 -5.95
C ILE A 238 14.07 3.04 -4.89
N VAL A 239 14.08 1.77 -4.46
CA VAL A 239 13.17 1.28 -3.42
C VAL A 239 13.44 1.99 -2.09
N ARG A 240 14.72 2.18 -1.71
CA ARG A 240 15.06 2.92 -0.49
C ARG A 240 14.58 4.36 -0.53
N ALA A 241 14.80 5.06 -1.65
CA ALA A 241 14.35 6.43 -1.82
C ALA A 241 12.81 6.53 -1.78
N SER A 242 12.11 5.64 -2.49
CA SER A 242 10.65 5.64 -2.55
C SER A 242 10.01 5.34 -1.19
N ARG A 243 10.59 4.45 -0.37
CA ARG A 243 10.09 4.19 0.99
C ARG A 243 10.16 5.45 1.86
N VAL A 244 11.27 6.21 1.76
CA VAL A 244 11.44 7.49 2.46
C VAL A 244 10.42 8.51 1.98
N LEU A 245 10.26 8.68 0.66
CA LEU A 245 9.30 9.63 0.08
C LEU A 245 7.87 9.29 0.49
N SER A 246 7.48 8.03 0.30
CA SER A 246 6.14 7.53 0.66
C SER A 246 5.83 7.80 2.12
N LYS A 247 6.79 7.59 3.02
CA LYS A 247 6.58 7.79 4.45
C LYS A 247 6.49 9.27 4.83
N LEU A 248 7.39 10.10 4.30
CA LEU A 248 7.39 11.54 4.59
C LEU A 248 6.15 12.24 4.04
N GLU A 249 5.70 11.88 2.84
CA GLU A 249 4.47 12.42 2.27
C GLU A 249 3.25 12.05 3.10
N ASP A 250 3.15 10.78 3.53
CA ASP A 250 2.09 10.30 4.41
C ASP A 250 2.07 11.05 5.76
N ASP A 251 3.23 11.20 6.41
CA ASP A 251 3.35 11.95 7.66
C ASP A 251 2.97 13.44 7.50
N MET A 252 3.39 14.06 6.40
CA MET A 252 3.08 15.47 6.14
C MET A 252 1.57 15.71 5.95
N VAL A 253 0.86 14.77 5.36
CA VAL A 253 -0.59 14.87 5.14
C VAL A 253 -1.37 14.52 6.41
N SER A 254 -0.98 13.45 7.12
CA SER A 254 -1.64 13.02 8.35
C SER A 254 -1.44 14.01 9.50
N HIS A 255 -0.27 14.65 9.61
CA HIS A 255 0.00 15.68 10.62
C HIS A 255 -0.92 16.91 10.46
N LYS A 256 -1.24 17.29 9.21
CA LYS A 256 -2.19 18.39 8.95
C LYS A 256 -3.60 18.07 9.45
N VAL A 257 -4.03 16.81 9.34
CA VAL A 257 -5.36 16.37 9.83
C VAL A 257 -5.44 16.53 11.35
N LEU A 258 -4.38 16.18 12.10
CA LEU A 258 -4.33 16.36 13.55
C LEU A 258 -4.34 17.84 13.98
N CYS A 259 -3.65 18.72 13.25
CA CYS A 259 -3.66 20.16 13.54
C CYS A 259 -5.03 20.82 13.33
N TYR A 260 -5.80 20.42 12.31
CA TYR A 260 -7.13 20.98 12.07
C TYR A 260 -8.11 20.67 13.21
N PHE A 261 -8.03 19.49 13.83
CA PHE A 261 -8.86 19.16 14.98
C PHE A 261 -8.43 19.86 16.28
N CYS A 262 -7.14 20.17 16.44
CA CYS A 262 -6.63 20.93 17.58
C CYS A 262 -7.00 22.43 17.56
N THR A 263 -7.38 22.99 16.40
CA THR A 263 -7.78 24.40 16.28
C THR A 263 -9.28 24.67 16.42
N THR A 264 -10.09 23.65 16.69
CA THR A 264 -11.56 23.75 16.87
C THR A 264 -12.07 23.32 18.25
N GLN A 265 -11.22 23.31 19.27
CA GLN A 265 -11.63 23.39 20.67
C GLN A 265 -11.22 24.74 21.25
#